data_AF-A0A3B1DRW2-F1
#
_entry.id   AF-A0A3B1DRW2-F1
#
_cell.length_a   1.000
_cell.length_b   1.000
_cell.length_c   1.000
_cell.angle_alpha   90.00
_cell.angle_beta   90.00
_cell.angle_gamma   90.00
#
_symmetry.space_group_name_H-M   'P 1'
#
loop_
_entity.id
_entity.type
_entity.pdbx_description
1 polymer ?
#
loop_
_entity_poly.entity_id
_entity_poly.type
_entity_poly.pdbx_seq_one_letter_code
_entity_poly.pdbx_strand_id
1 'polypeptide(L)'
;MFVRTKFPLSVFFFLLSIVISSASVFAQIIPTFEVKATSSSSEKSGLSGSIRFDASTGATHYKVKIKSFGEVMHVLWVPIGEDFQIAEIAPGYYDLVIEAKGHTTLVSEDVILIKNKRHTHITVKMLKAKTIFQDGDGTKTIMCSACHKKIYKEMIFGEGADFYTGPWPGPDGTLIHLPDLQRDFYKNGSPKHLAYVSPITVASIAKQPKEKQDACRTCHAPTRILQGPGEVAAPKLRDNNRLDGVSCASCHLDQEGNIRGKYDLSAPHPTVQDPLFTAARSAELCAACHQTDYSAPAQQTFLEWKNDFAPNDARTCQSCHMPRDVRLFSEIFSDRPKRIIGRHLFAGGHSVSILEKAATLSLIQDLGHPKQVQIAVTNSGAGHSLPTGHGPRAVLLHLKLEGPDGRILIDSEKKGSAVAVYTVDPGLGGGSEIIHPGIRAGATEVISLQLGNISGVYRISARLYYDLDRLVDYNDHDLPLIASLETTVVLTP
;
A
#
# COMPACT_ATOMS: atom_id res chain seq x y z
N MET A 1 -24.08 14.24 77.82
CA MET A 1 -24.73 13.34 78.79
C MET A 1 -25.81 12.62 78.02
N PHE A 2 -25.69 11.35 77.63
CA PHE A 2 -24.59 10.35 77.66
C PHE A 2 -23.32 10.79 76.86
N VAL A 3 -22.14 10.14 76.79
CA VAL A 3 -21.42 9.12 77.60
C VAL A 3 -21.86 7.64 77.43
N ARG A 4 -21.21 6.73 76.68
CA ARG A 4 -19.90 6.68 75.96
C ARG A 4 -20.15 6.29 74.46
N THR A 5 -19.37 5.61 73.60
CA THR A 5 -18.04 4.92 73.51
C THR A 5 -17.71 4.84 71.97
N LYS A 6 -16.52 4.69 71.35
CA LYS A 6 -15.11 4.29 71.66
C LYS A 6 -14.87 2.77 71.84
N PHE A 7 -13.82 2.10 71.31
CA PHE A 7 -12.72 2.54 70.40
C PHE A 7 -12.19 1.34 69.51
N PRO A 8 -10.93 1.19 69.05
CA PRO A 8 -10.59 1.13 67.61
C PRO A 8 -10.01 -0.22 67.11
N LEU A 9 -9.65 -0.32 65.82
CA LEU A 9 -8.29 -0.73 65.40
C LEU A 9 -7.97 -0.41 63.93
N SER A 10 -6.69 -0.24 63.64
CA SER A 10 -6.12 0.00 62.31
C SER A 10 -5.82 -1.31 61.56
N VAL A 11 -6.25 -1.43 60.30
CA VAL A 11 -5.74 -2.44 59.36
C VAL A 11 -5.44 -1.76 58.01
N PHE A 12 -4.32 -2.15 57.41
CA PHE A 12 -3.69 -1.60 56.21
C PHE A 12 -4.62 -1.22 55.06
N PHE A 13 -4.46 0.02 54.55
CA PHE A 13 -4.72 0.33 53.15
C PHE A 13 -3.63 -0.32 52.29
N PHE A 14 -3.88 -1.51 51.76
CA PHE A 14 -3.09 -2.06 50.66
C PHE A 14 -3.80 -1.72 49.35
N LEU A 15 -3.28 -0.71 48.64
CA LEU A 15 -3.68 -0.40 47.27
C LEU A 15 -3.20 -1.52 46.34
N LEU A 16 -4.01 -2.57 46.18
CA LEU A 16 -3.80 -3.53 45.11
C LEU A 16 -4.24 -2.91 43.79
N SER A 17 -3.36 -2.09 43.22
CA SER A 17 -3.45 -1.64 41.84
C SER A 17 -3.37 -2.84 40.91
N ILE A 18 -4.52 -3.46 40.61
CA ILE A 18 -4.62 -4.46 39.56
C ILE A 18 -4.35 -3.74 38.24
N VAL A 19 -3.09 -3.78 37.82
CA VAL A 19 -2.68 -3.48 36.46
C VAL A 19 -3.39 -4.50 35.58
N ILE A 20 -4.51 -4.09 34.99
CA ILE A 20 -5.12 -4.83 33.88
C ILE A 20 -4.13 -4.70 32.73
N SER A 21 -3.19 -5.64 32.68
CA SER A 21 -2.34 -5.86 31.52
C SER A 21 -3.28 -6.15 30.36
N SER A 22 -3.40 -5.20 29.44
CA SER A 22 -4.15 -5.33 28.19
C SER A 22 -3.37 -6.22 27.20
N ALA A 23 -2.94 -7.39 27.68
CA ALA A 23 -2.54 -8.50 26.84
C ALA A 23 -3.66 -8.74 25.83
N SER A 24 -3.37 -8.49 24.56
CA SER A 24 -4.36 -8.48 23.50
C SER A 24 -4.98 -9.87 23.37
N VAL A 25 -6.19 -10.03 23.91
CA VAL A 25 -6.95 -11.27 23.78
C VAL A 25 -7.25 -11.45 22.30
N PHE A 26 -6.50 -12.35 21.65
CA PHE A 26 -6.76 -12.76 20.29
C PHE A 26 -8.21 -13.22 20.20
N ALA A 27 -9.07 -12.41 19.59
CA ALA A 27 -10.50 -12.68 19.49
C ALA A 27 -10.70 -14.04 18.82
N GLN A 28 -11.16 -15.02 19.60
CA GLN A 28 -11.28 -16.38 19.12
C GLN A 28 -12.33 -16.45 18.02
N ILE A 29 -11.95 -17.08 16.92
CA ILE A 29 -12.79 -17.25 15.73
C ILE A 29 -13.83 -18.32 16.06
N ILE A 30 -15.01 -17.91 16.53
CA ILE A 30 -16.13 -18.82 16.84
C ILE A 30 -16.83 -19.21 15.52
N PRO A 31 -16.72 -20.47 15.05
CA PRO A 31 -17.48 -20.95 13.90
C PRO A 31 -18.97 -20.96 14.20
N THR A 32 -19.81 -20.63 13.23
CA THR A 32 -21.25 -20.90 13.33
C THR A 32 -21.49 -22.41 13.23
N PHE A 33 -22.27 -22.91 14.17
CA PHE A 33 -22.34 -24.33 14.54
C PHE A 33 -23.81 -24.72 14.67
N GLU A 34 -24.20 -25.82 14.02
CA GLU A 34 -25.57 -26.32 14.04
C GLU A 34 -25.52 -27.82 14.36
N VAL A 35 -26.06 -28.20 15.53
CA VAL A 35 -26.21 -29.60 15.96
C VAL A 35 -27.63 -30.06 15.70
N LYS A 36 -27.76 -31.24 15.08
CA LYS A 36 -29.02 -31.98 15.02
C LYS A 36 -28.79 -33.37 15.61
N ALA A 37 -29.34 -33.60 16.79
CA ALA A 37 -29.28 -34.88 17.48
C ALA A 37 -30.53 -35.73 17.15
N THR A 38 -30.30 -36.97 16.74
CA THR A 38 -31.32 -38.02 16.63
C THR A 38 -30.98 -39.16 17.59
N SER A 39 -31.96 -39.96 18.00
CA SER A 39 -31.73 -41.07 18.93
C SER A 39 -32.48 -42.33 18.52
N SER A 40 -31.77 -43.44 18.36
CA SER A 40 -32.34 -44.78 18.18
C SER A 40 -32.35 -45.54 19.51
N SER A 41 -33.11 -46.64 19.58
CA SER A 41 -33.07 -47.60 20.69
C SER A 41 -31.91 -48.57 20.53
N SER A 42 -31.16 -48.81 21.61
CA SER A 42 -30.01 -49.71 21.64
C SER A 42 -29.88 -50.36 23.01
N GLU A 43 -29.26 -51.54 23.10
CA GLU A 43 -29.12 -52.24 24.38
C GLU A 43 -28.23 -51.49 25.39
N LYS A 44 -27.28 -50.70 24.87
CA LYS A 44 -26.36 -49.84 25.61
C LYS A 44 -26.43 -48.40 25.08
N SER A 45 -26.10 -47.42 25.92
CA SER A 45 -26.03 -46.01 25.52
C SER A 45 -24.72 -45.71 24.79
N GLY A 46 -24.81 -45.01 23.66
CA GLY A 46 -23.68 -44.73 22.76
C GLY A 46 -23.79 -43.36 22.09
N LEU A 47 -22.69 -42.88 21.51
CA LEU A 47 -22.63 -41.64 20.74
C LEU A 47 -21.96 -41.90 19.40
N SER A 48 -22.51 -41.38 18.30
CA SER A 48 -21.80 -41.23 17.03
C SER A 48 -22.12 -39.88 16.40
N GLY A 49 -21.38 -39.49 15.37
CA GLY A 49 -21.74 -38.30 14.64
C GLY A 49 -21.02 -38.09 13.32
N SER A 50 -21.75 -37.42 12.43
CA SER A 50 -21.31 -36.99 11.11
C SER A 50 -20.97 -35.50 11.13
N ILE A 51 -19.75 -35.14 10.76
CA ILE A 51 -19.31 -33.73 10.70
C ILE A 51 -19.18 -33.27 9.26
N ARG A 52 -20.06 -32.34 8.86
CA ARG A 52 -20.02 -31.70 7.55
C ARG A 52 -19.24 -30.39 7.65
N PHE A 53 -18.01 -30.45 7.15
CA PHE A 53 -17.17 -29.28 6.94
C PHE A 53 -17.54 -28.58 5.63
N ASP A 54 -17.47 -27.25 5.65
CA ASP A 54 -17.40 -26.47 4.41
C ASP A 54 -16.12 -26.82 3.62
N ALA A 55 -16.23 -26.99 2.30
CA ALA A 55 -15.11 -27.35 1.43
C ALA A 55 -13.95 -26.33 1.44
N SER A 56 -14.20 -25.09 1.89
CA SER A 56 -13.22 -24.01 2.02
C SER A 56 -12.38 -24.04 3.31
N THR A 57 -12.58 -25.02 4.19
CA THR A 57 -11.87 -25.16 5.47
C THR A 57 -10.40 -25.60 5.33
N GLY A 58 -10.13 -26.55 4.42
CA GLY A 58 -8.77 -27.07 4.16
C GLY A 58 -8.15 -27.89 5.30
N ALA A 59 -8.95 -28.39 6.24
CA ALA A 59 -8.51 -29.38 7.21
C ALA A 59 -8.45 -30.78 6.57
N THR A 60 -7.71 -31.71 7.20
CA THR A 60 -7.68 -33.14 6.79
C THR A 60 -8.20 -34.09 7.87
N HIS A 61 -8.11 -33.68 9.13
CA HIS A 61 -8.58 -34.42 10.30
C HIS A 61 -9.28 -33.46 11.25
N TYR A 62 -10.22 -34.00 12.02
CA TYR A 62 -10.81 -33.33 13.18
C TYR A 62 -10.57 -34.14 14.45
N LYS A 63 -10.65 -33.47 15.59
CA LYS A 63 -10.62 -34.09 16.90
C LYS A 63 -11.93 -33.83 17.61
N VAL A 64 -12.55 -34.89 18.13
CA VAL A 64 -13.69 -34.79 19.04
C VAL A 64 -13.17 -34.97 20.46
N LYS A 65 -13.53 -34.07 21.36
CA LYS A 65 -13.45 -34.32 22.81
C LYS A 65 -14.86 -34.37 23.37
N ILE A 66 -15.07 -35.26 24.32
CA ILE A 66 -16.28 -35.27 25.16
C ILE A 66 -15.83 -34.89 26.57
N LYS A 67 -16.39 -33.83 27.14
CA LYS A 67 -16.14 -33.40 28.52
C LYS A 67 -17.32 -33.72 29.43
N SER A 68 -17.06 -33.89 30.72
CA SER A 68 -18.08 -33.81 31.77
C SER A 68 -17.54 -32.96 32.92
N PHE A 69 -18.31 -31.98 33.39
CA PHE A 69 -17.88 -30.99 34.40
C PHE A 69 -16.53 -30.30 34.08
N GLY A 70 -16.23 -30.11 32.79
CA GLY A 70 -14.97 -29.54 32.31
C GLY A 70 -13.82 -30.54 32.09
N GLU A 71 -13.84 -31.72 32.71
CA GLU A 71 -12.81 -32.75 32.52
C GLU A 71 -13.02 -33.53 31.21
N VAL A 72 -11.95 -33.86 30.52
CA VAL A 72 -11.99 -34.53 29.20
C VAL A 72 -12.07 -36.05 29.38
N MET A 73 -13.26 -36.61 29.14
CA MET A 73 -13.55 -38.05 29.27
C MET A 73 -13.09 -38.88 28.08
N HIS A 74 -13.23 -38.32 26.86
CA HIS A 74 -12.83 -38.99 25.62
C HIS A 74 -12.13 -38.00 24.68
N VAL A 75 -11.16 -38.51 23.92
CA VAL A 75 -10.54 -37.80 22.79
C VAL A 75 -10.44 -38.77 21.60
N LEU A 76 -11.02 -38.39 20.48
CA LEU A 76 -10.91 -39.10 19.19
C LEU A 76 -10.24 -38.17 18.17
N TRP A 77 -9.43 -38.74 17.28
CA TRP A 77 -8.98 -38.09 16.04
C TRP A 77 -9.57 -38.87 14.87
N VAL A 78 -10.18 -38.17 13.92
CA VAL A 78 -10.95 -38.78 12.82
C VAL A 78 -10.66 -38.05 11.49
N PRO A 79 -10.43 -38.77 10.37
CA PRO A 79 -10.29 -38.18 9.05
C PRO A 79 -11.55 -37.41 8.60
N ILE A 80 -11.39 -36.37 7.80
CA ILE A 80 -12.55 -35.67 7.21
C ILE A 80 -13.19 -36.54 6.12
N GLY A 81 -14.50 -36.77 6.27
CA GLY A 81 -15.28 -37.71 5.47
C GLY A 81 -15.70 -38.95 6.24
N GLU A 82 -15.09 -39.21 7.41
CA GLU A 82 -15.47 -40.30 8.32
C GLU A 82 -16.31 -39.79 9.50
N ASP A 83 -17.25 -40.63 9.95
CA ASP A 83 -18.06 -40.41 11.15
C ASP A 83 -17.31 -40.88 12.40
N PHE A 84 -17.46 -40.16 13.51
CA PHE A 84 -16.89 -40.59 14.79
C PHE A 84 -17.85 -41.50 15.56
N GLN A 85 -17.32 -42.44 16.37
CA GLN A 85 -18.13 -43.35 17.17
C GLN A 85 -17.51 -43.64 18.56
N ILE A 86 -18.37 -43.61 19.58
CA ILE A 86 -18.11 -44.04 20.95
C ILE A 86 -19.19 -45.07 21.29
N ALA A 87 -18.81 -46.35 21.33
CA ALA A 87 -19.76 -47.46 21.43
C ALA A 87 -20.54 -47.49 22.76
N GLU A 88 -19.88 -47.13 23.87
CA GLU A 88 -20.47 -47.12 25.20
C GLU A 88 -20.10 -45.83 25.94
N ILE A 89 -21.11 -45.10 26.42
CA ILE A 89 -20.95 -43.88 27.22
C ILE A 89 -22.16 -43.74 28.16
N ALA A 90 -21.93 -43.29 29.39
CA ALA A 90 -22.97 -43.23 30.43
C ALA A 90 -24.07 -42.20 30.07
N PRO A 91 -25.34 -42.41 30.49
CA PRO A 91 -26.38 -41.40 30.33
C PRO A 91 -26.06 -40.14 31.13
N GLY A 92 -26.20 -38.97 30.52
CA GLY A 92 -25.81 -37.69 31.13
C GLY A 92 -25.76 -36.53 30.15
N TYR A 93 -25.39 -35.37 30.67
CA TYR A 93 -25.03 -34.19 29.88
C TYR A 93 -23.51 -34.12 29.72
N TYR A 94 -23.06 -33.77 28.52
CA TYR A 94 -21.64 -33.67 28.17
C TYR A 94 -21.38 -32.47 27.27
N ASP A 95 -20.22 -31.82 27.43
CA ASP A 95 -19.77 -30.80 26.50
C ASP A 95 -19.08 -31.50 25.32
N LEU A 96 -19.68 -31.39 24.14
CA LEU A 96 -19.10 -31.82 22.88
C LEU A 96 -18.16 -30.74 22.38
N VAL A 97 -16.85 -31.02 22.31
CA VAL A 97 -15.86 -30.10 21.75
C VAL A 97 -15.31 -30.65 20.45
N ILE A 98 -15.43 -29.87 19.37
CA ILE A 98 -14.88 -30.26 18.07
C ILE A 98 -13.74 -29.30 17.68
N GLU A 99 -12.54 -29.88 17.53
CA GLU A 99 -11.30 -29.20 17.16
C GLU A 99 -10.83 -29.66 15.77
N ALA A 100 -11.11 -28.89 14.73
CA ALA A 100 -10.54 -29.13 13.40
C ALA A 100 -9.35 -28.21 13.13
N LYS A 101 -8.22 -28.78 12.69
CA LYS A 101 -7.01 -28.03 12.33
C LYS A 101 -6.91 -27.89 10.81
N GLY A 102 -7.20 -26.69 10.32
CA GLY A 102 -6.95 -26.25 8.95
C GLY A 102 -6.40 -24.83 8.95
N HIS A 103 -6.85 -23.98 8.02
CA HIS A 103 -6.41 -22.58 7.93
C HIS A 103 -6.89 -21.67 9.07
N THR A 104 -7.79 -22.18 9.92
CA THR A 104 -8.14 -21.65 11.24
C THR A 104 -8.23 -22.83 12.22
N THR A 105 -8.07 -22.59 13.52
CA THR A 105 -8.45 -23.59 14.53
C THR A 105 -9.93 -23.39 14.81
N LEU A 106 -10.77 -24.30 14.32
CA LEU A 106 -12.19 -24.31 14.64
C LEU A 106 -12.36 -24.95 16.01
N VAL A 107 -12.94 -24.23 16.97
CA VAL A 107 -13.36 -24.76 18.27
C VAL A 107 -14.83 -24.40 18.45
N SER A 108 -15.65 -25.38 18.81
CA SER A 108 -17.03 -25.15 19.24
C SER A 108 -17.35 -26.10 20.38
N GLU A 109 -18.10 -25.62 21.37
CA GLU A 109 -18.55 -26.38 22.54
C GLU A 109 -20.08 -26.27 22.65
N ASP A 110 -20.78 -27.40 22.80
CA ASP A 110 -22.24 -27.46 22.94
C ASP A 110 -22.65 -28.65 23.83
N VAL A 111 -23.81 -28.57 24.47
CA VAL A 111 -24.25 -29.51 25.52
C VAL A 111 -25.15 -30.59 24.94
N ILE A 112 -24.61 -31.80 24.79
CA ILE A 112 -25.35 -32.97 24.31
C ILE A 112 -25.94 -33.78 25.47
N LEU A 113 -27.15 -34.31 25.28
CA LEU A 113 -27.84 -35.19 26.24
C LEU A 113 -27.87 -36.63 25.71
N ILE A 114 -27.23 -37.54 26.45
CA ILE A 114 -27.24 -38.98 26.17
C ILE A 114 -28.23 -39.65 27.13
N LYS A 115 -29.14 -40.47 26.58
CA LYS A 115 -30.22 -41.12 27.33
C LYS A 115 -29.96 -42.61 27.49
N ASN A 116 -30.47 -43.20 28.59
CA ASN A 116 -30.35 -44.62 28.87
C ASN A 116 -30.98 -45.48 27.76
N LYS A 117 -30.28 -46.55 27.34
CA LYS A 117 -30.66 -47.45 26.23
C LYS A 117 -30.97 -46.74 24.91
N ARG A 118 -30.21 -45.69 24.61
CA ARG A 118 -30.25 -44.99 23.32
C ARG A 118 -28.85 -44.67 22.79
N HIS A 119 -28.68 -44.86 21.49
CA HIS A 119 -27.54 -44.34 20.74
C HIS A 119 -27.96 -42.98 20.20
N THR A 120 -27.26 -41.92 20.61
CA THR A 120 -27.42 -40.58 20.03
C THR A 120 -26.52 -40.47 18.80
N HIS A 121 -27.09 -40.17 17.64
CA HIS A 121 -26.32 -39.72 16.48
C HIS A 121 -26.43 -38.19 16.40
N ILE A 122 -25.31 -37.49 16.19
CA ILE A 122 -25.30 -36.06 15.95
C ILE A 122 -24.83 -35.75 14.53
N THR A 123 -25.56 -34.90 13.83
CA THR A 123 -25.03 -34.24 12.64
C THR A 123 -24.57 -32.84 13.05
N VAL A 124 -23.29 -32.54 12.79
CA VAL A 124 -22.70 -31.24 13.04
C VAL A 124 -22.37 -30.57 11.72
N LYS A 125 -22.84 -29.34 11.53
CA LYS A 125 -22.44 -28.49 10.41
C LYS A 125 -21.45 -27.44 10.91
N MET A 126 -20.20 -27.50 10.45
CA MET A 126 -19.18 -26.49 10.78
C MET A 126 -19.02 -25.50 9.65
N LEU A 127 -19.51 -24.27 9.87
CA LEU A 127 -19.28 -23.15 8.96
C LEU A 127 -17.98 -22.43 9.33
N LYS A 128 -17.20 -22.08 8.31
CA LYS A 128 -15.97 -21.32 8.47
C LYS A 128 -16.29 -19.88 8.90
N ALA A 129 -15.98 -19.54 10.14
CA ALA A 129 -16.04 -18.15 10.57
C ALA A 129 -14.97 -17.32 9.85
N LYS A 130 -15.41 -16.17 9.35
CA LYS A 130 -14.62 -15.22 8.56
C LYS A 130 -13.65 -14.48 9.49
N THR A 131 -12.40 -14.29 9.07
CA THR A 131 -11.53 -13.26 9.65
C THR A 131 -12.13 -11.89 9.32
N ILE A 132 -12.58 -11.16 10.35
CA ILE A 132 -13.14 -9.82 10.23
C ILE A 132 -12.10 -8.82 10.77
N PHE A 133 -11.83 -7.77 9.99
CA PHE A 133 -10.91 -6.71 10.35
C PHE A 133 -11.57 -5.71 11.31
N GLN A 134 -11.60 -6.06 12.60
CA GLN A 134 -12.30 -5.29 13.66
C GLN A 134 -11.82 -3.83 13.77
N ASP A 135 -10.53 -3.58 13.54
CA ASP A 135 -9.95 -2.23 13.54
C ASP A 135 -10.38 -1.38 12.32
N GLY A 136 -11.03 -1.99 11.32
CA GLY A 136 -11.39 -1.36 10.06
C GLY A 136 -10.16 -0.76 9.37
N ASP A 137 -10.24 0.53 9.07
CA ASP A 137 -9.14 1.36 8.56
C ASP A 137 -7.89 1.31 9.46
N GLY A 138 -8.10 1.18 10.77
CA GLY A 138 -7.05 1.08 11.78
C GLY A 138 -6.19 -0.19 11.67
N THR A 139 -6.58 -1.18 10.87
CA THR A 139 -5.84 -2.45 10.67
C THR A 139 -4.38 -2.18 10.32
N LYS A 140 -3.45 -2.66 11.15
CA LYS A 140 -2.01 -2.52 10.88
C LYS A 140 -1.62 -3.32 9.64
N THR A 141 -0.83 -2.72 8.73
CA THR A 141 -0.36 -3.40 7.50
C THR A 141 0.45 -4.67 7.80
N ILE A 142 1.06 -4.78 8.99
CA ILE A 142 1.73 -6.02 9.46
C ILE A 142 0.82 -7.26 9.46
N MET A 143 -0.49 -7.11 9.68
CA MET A 143 -1.40 -8.25 9.79
C MET A 143 -1.53 -8.98 8.44
N CYS A 144 -1.51 -8.23 7.34
CA CYS A 144 -1.51 -8.79 5.99
C CYS A 144 -0.21 -9.57 5.67
N SER A 145 0.92 -9.23 6.31
CA SER A 145 2.22 -9.86 6.04
C SER A 145 2.31 -11.31 6.49
N ALA A 146 1.39 -11.80 7.33
CA ALA A 146 1.33 -13.20 7.74
C ALA A 146 1.06 -14.12 6.53
N CYS A 147 0.18 -13.68 5.63
CA CYS A 147 -0.23 -14.40 4.43
C CYS A 147 0.42 -13.88 3.14
N HIS A 148 0.64 -12.57 3.01
CA HIS A 148 0.98 -11.88 1.76
C HIS A 148 2.42 -11.33 1.76
N LYS A 149 3.39 -12.19 2.04
CA LYS A 149 4.78 -11.82 2.41
C LYS A 149 5.49 -11.04 1.30
N LYS A 150 5.34 -11.40 0.02
CA LYS A 150 5.96 -10.66 -1.09
C LYS A 150 5.29 -9.32 -1.35
N ILE A 151 3.95 -9.29 -1.40
CA ILE A 151 3.17 -8.05 -1.61
C ILE A 151 3.48 -7.02 -0.53
N TYR A 152 3.52 -7.47 0.73
CA TYR A 152 3.90 -6.64 1.87
C TYR A 152 5.35 -6.10 1.75
N LYS A 153 6.32 -6.92 1.31
CA LYS A 153 7.71 -6.47 1.12
C LYS A 153 7.84 -5.42 0.03
N GLU A 154 7.22 -5.65 -1.12
CA GLU A 154 7.20 -4.69 -2.24
C GLU A 154 6.77 -3.30 -1.76
N MET A 155 5.65 -3.24 -1.02
CA MET A 155 5.03 -2.00 -0.56
C MET A 155 5.77 -1.32 0.61
N ILE A 156 6.20 -2.09 1.63
CA ILE A 156 6.74 -1.53 2.88
C ILE A 156 8.26 -1.33 2.85
N PHE A 157 8.98 -2.08 2.01
CA PHE A 157 10.41 -1.86 1.81
C PHE A 157 10.64 -0.88 0.64
N GLY A 158 9.72 -0.83 -0.32
CA GLY A 158 9.80 -0.02 -1.54
C GLY A 158 10.76 -0.64 -2.55
N GLU A 159 10.45 -1.87 -3.00
CA GLU A 159 11.25 -2.54 -4.02
C GLU A 159 11.23 -1.73 -5.33
N GLY A 160 12.40 -1.27 -5.78
CA GLY A 160 12.53 -0.42 -6.96
C GLY A 160 12.41 1.09 -6.68
N ALA A 161 12.56 1.53 -5.43
CA ALA A 161 12.98 2.90 -5.13
C ALA A 161 14.48 2.87 -4.80
N ASP A 162 15.27 3.62 -5.56
CA ASP A 162 16.69 3.33 -5.80
C ASP A 162 17.64 4.38 -5.18
N PHE A 163 17.14 5.58 -4.87
CA PHE A 163 17.94 6.70 -4.36
C PHE A 163 17.22 7.55 -3.30
N TYR A 164 17.97 8.41 -2.61
CA TYR A 164 17.55 9.07 -1.38
C TYR A 164 17.71 10.59 -1.44
N THR A 165 16.66 11.30 -1.07
CA THR A 165 16.68 12.74 -0.75
C THR A 165 16.78 12.97 0.75
N GLY A 166 17.82 13.67 1.20
CA GLY A 166 18.01 14.12 2.59
C GLY A 166 19.49 14.12 3.01
N PRO A 167 19.84 14.62 4.21
CA PRO A 167 18.96 15.03 5.31
C PRO A 167 18.20 16.35 5.04
N TRP A 168 17.19 16.63 5.85
CA TRP A 168 16.19 17.68 5.59
C TRP A 168 16.22 18.78 6.65
N PRO A 169 16.27 20.07 6.30
CA PRO A 169 16.01 21.14 7.26
C PRO A 169 14.51 21.24 7.58
N GLY A 170 14.20 21.43 8.86
CA GLY A 170 12.88 21.81 9.36
C GLY A 170 12.61 23.30 9.16
N PRO A 171 11.43 23.80 9.58
CA PRO A 171 11.05 25.22 9.45
C PRO A 171 11.98 26.21 10.18
N ASP A 172 12.79 25.74 11.12
CA ASP A 172 13.78 26.47 11.90
C ASP A 172 15.23 26.25 11.43
N GLY A 173 15.44 25.49 10.35
CA GLY A 173 16.76 25.10 9.85
C GLY A 173 17.42 23.92 10.58
N THR A 174 16.82 23.39 11.65
CA THR A 174 17.34 22.19 12.33
C THR A 174 17.12 20.95 11.46
N LEU A 175 18.00 19.94 11.51
CA LEU A 175 17.78 18.73 10.72
C LEU A 175 16.61 17.91 11.30
N ILE A 176 15.65 17.54 10.43
CA ILE A 176 14.54 16.65 10.78
C ILE A 176 15.11 15.24 11.00
N HIS A 177 15.48 14.98 12.25
CA HIS A 177 15.72 13.64 12.73
C HIS A 177 14.38 12.88 12.69
N LEU A 178 14.29 11.88 11.81
CA LEU A 178 13.26 10.85 11.94
C LEU A 178 13.37 10.24 13.35
N PRO A 179 12.25 9.89 14.00
CA PRO A 179 12.28 9.19 15.29
C PRO A 179 13.11 7.90 15.20
N ASP A 180 13.57 7.37 16.34
CA ASP A 180 14.19 6.04 16.38
C ASP A 180 13.11 4.96 16.22
N LEU A 181 12.72 4.75 14.96
CA LEU A 181 11.60 3.90 14.55
C LEU A 181 11.84 2.40 14.81
N GLN A 182 13.03 1.98 15.28
CA GLN A 182 13.40 0.56 15.43
C GLN A 182 12.54 -0.27 16.42
N ARG A 183 11.67 0.36 17.22
CA ARG A 183 10.84 -0.34 18.23
C ARG A 183 9.43 -0.73 17.75
N ASP A 184 8.65 0.21 17.24
CA ASP A 184 7.26 -0.04 16.79
C ASP A 184 7.08 -0.09 15.26
N PHE A 185 8.11 0.29 14.51
CA PHE A 185 8.09 0.32 13.06
C PHE A 185 8.66 -0.97 12.48
N TYR A 186 8.31 -1.24 11.22
CA TYR A 186 8.80 -2.39 10.48
C TYR A 186 10.34 -2.40 10.43
N LYS A 187 10.98 -3.38 11.07
CA LYS A 187 12.45 -3.41 11.27
C LYS A 187 13.31 -3.35 10.00
N ASN A 188 12.70 -3.60 8.84
CA ASN A 188 13.32 -3.53 7.50
C ASN A 188 12.56 -2.58 6.55
N GLY A 189 11.54 -1.85 7.03
CA GLY A 189 10.75 -0.91 6.23
C GLY A 189 11.48 0.42 6.06
N SER A 190 11.27 1.07 4.93
CA SER A 190 11.87 2.38 4.64
C SER A 190 10.89 3.50 4.98
N PRO A 191 11.13 4.33 6.03
CA PRO A 191 10.25 5.46 6.34
C PRO A 191 10.14 6.45 5.17
N LYS A 192 11.19 6.51 4.34
CA LYS A 192 11.29 7.33 3.13
C LYS A 192 10.19 6.98 2.10
N HIS A 193 9.71 5.74 2.11
CA HIS A 193 8.72 5.21 1.15
C HIS A 193 7.29 5.17 1.74
N LEU A 194 7.11 5.45 3.03
CA LEU A 194 5.81 5.47 3.69
C LEU A 194 5.23 6.88 3.76
N ALA A 195 4.11 7.09 3.07
CA ALA A 195 3.57 8.42 2.75
C ALA A 195 3.46 9.37 3.97
N TYR A 196 3.04 8.89 5.15
CA TYR A 196 2.85 9.76 6.33
C TYR A 196 4.16 10.24 6.99
N VAL A 197 5.26 9.50 6.86
CA VAL A 197 6.53 9.77 7.57
C VAL A 197 7.72 10.02 6.64
N SER A 198 7.51 10.00 5.32
CA SER A 198 8.57 10.34 4.36
C SER A 198 9.10 11.75 4.64
N PRO A 199 10.43 11.96 4.77
CA PRO A 199 10.99 13.24 5.20
C PRO A 199 10.51 14.44 4.38
N ILE A 200 10.38 14.30 3.05
CA ILE A 200 9.84 15.37 2.19
C ILE A 200 8.40 15.73 2.54
N THR A 201 7.56 14.74 2.85
CA THR A 201 6.18 14.98 3.30
C THR A 201 6.17 15.70 4.64
N VAL A 202 6.99 15.26 5.59
CA VAL A 202 7.07 15.91 6.92
C VAL A 202 7.53 17.37 6.79
N ALA A 203 8.56 17.64 5.99
CA ALA A 203 9.05 18.99 5.70
C ALA A 203 8.00 19.84 4.95
N SER A 204 7.40 19.30 3.90
CA SER A 204 6.39 19.99 3.07
C SER A 204 5.14 20.34 3.87
N ILE A 205 4.67 19.44 4.74
CA ILE A 205 3.53 19.67 5.64
C ILE A 205 3.91 20.67 6.74
N ALA A 206 5.12 20.61 7.29
CA ALA A 206 5.57 21.57 8.30
C ALA A 206 5.68 23.02 7.76
N LYS A 207 5.89 23.19 6.44
CA LYS A 207 5.81 24.49 5.75
C LYS A 207 4.38 24.97 5.45
N GLN A 208 3.33 24.16 5.70
CA GLN A 208 1.93 24.59 5.53
C GLN A 208 1.32 25.20 6.80
N PRO A 209 0.37 26.15 6.67
CA PRO A 209 -0.48 26.60 7.77
C PRO A 209 -1.10 25.41 8.51
N LYS A 210 -1.18 25.48 9.84
CA LYS A 210 -1.55 24.35 10.72
C LYS A 210 -2.91 23.76 10.34
N GLU A 211 -3.83 24.63 9.92
CA GLU A 211 -5.20 24.35 9.50
C GLU A 211 -5.27 23.54 8.19
N LYS A 212 -4.19 23.56 7.39
CA LYS A 212 -4.05 22.79 6.14
C LYS A 212 -3.23 21.51 6.31
N GLN A 213 -2.56 21.30 7.45
CA GLN A 213 -1.67 20.15 7.61
C GLN A 213 -2.41 18.81 7.58
N ASP A 214 -3.58 18.71 8.25
CA ASP A 214 -4.39 17.49 8.23
C ASP A 214 -5.05 17.23 6.87
N ALA A 215 -5.27 18.27 6.06
CA ALA A 215 -5.72 18.13 4.68
C ALA A 215 -4.68 17.43 3.79
N CYS A 216 -3.38 17.73 3.96
CA CYS A 216 -2.31 16.94 3.32
C CYS A 216 -2.25 15.50 3.86
N ARG A 217 -2.61 15.28 5.14
CA ARG A 217 -2.56 13.95 5.76
C ARG A 217 -3.68 13.02 5.33
N THR A 218 -4.78 13.50 4.71
CA THR A 218 -5.85 12.62 4.19
C THR A 218 -5.30 11.63 3.16
N CYS A 219 -4.55 12.10 2.15
CA CYS A 219 -3.92 11.25 1.14
C CYS A 219 -2.69 10.48 1.67
N HIS A 220 -2.03 10.98 2.71
CA HIS A 220 -0.79 10.39 3.25
C HIS A 220 -1.01 9.36 4.38
N ALA A 221 -2.15 9.38 5.08
CA ALA A 221 -2.63 8.30 5.96
C ALA A 221 -4.15 8.06 5.81
N PRO A 222 -4.61 7.60 4.63
CA PRO A 222 -6.02 7.49 4.29
C PRO A 222 -6.75 6.37 5.04
N THR A 223 -8.02 6.62 5.33
CA THR A 223 -9.06 5.58 5.54
C THR A 223 -9.24 4.70 4.30
N ARG A 224 -10.07 3.65 4.36
CA ARG A 224 -10.59 2.99 3.16
C ARG A 224 -11.24 3.99 2.21
N ILE A 225 -10.87 3.91 0.94
CA ILE A 225 -11.51 4.67 -0.15
C ILE A 225 -12.73 3.91 -0.70
N LEU A 226 -12.74 2.58 -0.60
CA LEU A 226 -13.82 1.74 -1.13
C LEU A 226 -15.07 1.81 -0.25
N GLN A 227 -16.19 2.17 -0.87
CA GLN A 227 -17.49 2.19 -0.18
C GLN A 227 -18.29 0.91 -0.45
N GLY A 228 -18.24 0.42 -1.69
CA GLY A 228 -19.04 -0.71 -2.16
C GLY A 228 -18.64 -1.17 -3.56
N PRO A 229 -19.47 -2.00 -4.24
CA PRO A 229 -19.20 -2.58 -5.56
C PRO A 229 -18.91 -1.54 -6.66
N GLY A 230 -17.64 -1.32 -6.93
CA GLY A 230 -17.22 -0.31 -7.91
C GLY A 230 -17.37 1.14 -7.45
N GLU A 231 -17.40 1.40 -6.14
CA GLU A 231 -17.59 2.74 -5.56
C GLU A 231 -16.37 3.20 -4.74
N VAL A 232 -15.88 4.40 -5.07
CA VAL A 232 -14.74 5.06 -4.41
C VAL A 232 -15.23 6.38 -3.81
N ALA A 233 -14.72 6.75 -2.62
CA ALA A 233 -14.96 8.05 -2.00
C ALA A 233 -13.65 8.75 -1.63
N ALA A 234 -13.79 10.04 -1.33
CA ALA A 234 -12.72 10.89 -0.82
C ALA A 234 -12.03 10.27 0.42
N PRO A 235 -10.68 10.19 0.45
CA PRO A 235 -9.96 9.72 1.62
C PRO A 235 -10.15 10.69 2.78
N LYS A 236 -10.30 10.14 3.99
CA LYS A 236 -10.24 10.90 5.24
C LYS A 236 -8.94 10.57 5.94
N LEU A 237 -8.46 11.49 6.79
CA LEU A 237 -7.36 11.18 7.69
C LEU A 237 -7.83 10.12 8.69
N ARG A 238 -7.23 8.94 8.62
CA ARG A 238 -7.50 7.83 9.54
C ARG A 238 -7.00 8.15 10.94
N ASP A 239 -7.73 7.79 11.99
CA ASP A 239 -7.32 8.08 13.37
C ASP A 239 -6.17 7.20 13.87
N ASN A 240 -6.31 5.87 13.76
CA ASN A 240 -5.35 4.92 14.30
C ASN A 240 -4.26 4.53 13.29
N ASN A 241 -3.08 4.15 13.80
CA ASN A 241 -1.98 3.59 13.00
C ASN A 241 -1.51 4.43 11.80
N ARG A 242 -1.68 5.77 11.84
CA ARG A 242 -1.27 6.75 10.81
C ARG A 242 0.16 6.53 10.28
N LEU A 243 1.07 6.05 11.13
CA LEU A 243 2.46 5.71 10.82
C LEU A 243 2.65 4.68 9.68
N ASP A 244 1.66 3.81 9.43
CA ASP A 244 1.66 2.89 8.28
C ASP A 244 1.54 3.63 6.92
N GLY A 245 1.16 4.91 6.93
CA GLY A 245 0.85 5.66 5.71
C GLY A 245 -0.42 5.17 5.02
N VAL A 246 -0.35 5.05 3.69
CA VAL A 246 -1.33 4.30 2.87
C VAL A 246 -1.19 2.82 3.21
N SER A 247 -2.28 2.18 3.63
CA SER A 247 -2.27 0.79 4.09
C SER A 247 -2.92 -0.16 3.10
N CYS A 248 -2.76 -1.47 3.29
CA CYS A 248 -3.54 -2.46 2.54
C CYS A 248 -5.05 -2.24 2.72
N ALA A 249 -5.50 -1.85 3.92
CA ALA A 249 -6.91 -1.56 4.19
C ALA A 249 -7.41 -0.34 3.41
N SER A 250 -6.58 0.70 3.28
CA SER A 250 -6.91 1.95 2.58
C SER A 250 -7.38 1.72 1.14
N CYS A 251 -6.81 0.73 0.43
CA CYS A 251 -7.12 0.44 -0.97
C CYS A 251 -7.96 -0.83 -1.20
N HIS A 252 -8.04 -1.76 -0.23
CA HIS A 252 -8.72 -3.06 -0.41
C HIS A 252 -9.90 -3.33 0.53
N LEU A 253 -10.00 -2.69 1.70
CA LEU A 253 -11.09 -2.94 2.64
C LEU A 253 -12.32 -2.10 2.25
N ASP A 254 -13.52 -2.67 2.30
CA ASP A 254 -14.78 -1.95 2.10
C ASP A 254 -15.50 -1.64 3.42
N GLN A 255 -16.71 -1.05 3.35
CA GLN A 255 -17.48 -0.72 4.55
C GLN A 255 -17.84 -1.96 5.38
N GLU A 256 -18.18 -3.07 4.72
CA GLU A 256 -18.63 -4.33 5.33
C GLU A 256 -17.47 -5.22 5.86
N GLY A 257 -16.22 -4.86 5.57
CA GLY A 257 -15.02 -5.56 6.03
C GLY A 257 -14.53 -6.69 5.11
N ASN A 258 -14.96 -6.70 3.84
CA ASN A 258 -14.42 -7.58 2.80
C ASN A 258 -13.14 -7.03 2.19
N ILE A 259 -12.29 -7.92 1.65
CA ILE A 259 -11.13 -7.55 0.85
C ILE A 259 -11.51 -7.58 -0.64
N ARG A 260 -11.71 -6.40 -1.23
CA ARG A 260 -12.02 -6.23 -2.65
C ARG A 260 -10.78 -6.38 -3.51
N GLY A 261 -10.95 -6.97 -4.70
CA GLY A 261 -9.84 -7.21 -5.59
C GLY A 261 -10.26 -7.73 -6.97
N LYS A 262 -9.26 -8.15 -7.76
CA LYS A 262 -9.47 -8.67 -9.13
C LYS A 262 -10.14 -10.06 -9.18
N TYR A 263 -10.09 -10.82 -8.09
CA TYR A 263 -10.59 -12.19 -8.02
C TYR A 263 -11.31 -12.40 -6.70
N ASP A 264 -12.44 -13.10 -6.74
CA ASP A 264 -12.99 -13.76 -5.55
C ASP A 264 -12.30 -15.11 -5.34
N LEU A 265 -11.91 -15.43 -4.10
CA LEU A 265 -11.01 -16.52 -3.73
C LEU A 265 -11.32 -17.02 -2.31
N SER A 266 -11.31 -18.34 -2.09
CA SER A 266 -11.39 -18.90 -0.73
C SER A 266 -10.25 -18.41 0.17
N ALA A 267 -10.46 -17.40 1.01
CA ALA A 267 -9.47 -16.83 1.92
C ALA A 267 -9.91 -16.97 3.39
N PRO A 268 -9.05 -16.64 4.40
CA PRO A 268 -9.47 -16.61 5.81
C PRO A 268 -10.48 -15.49 6.09
N HIS A 269 -10.23 -14.30 5.54
CA HIS A 269 -11.17 -13.18 5.45
C HIS A 269 -12.07 -13.31 4.21
N PRO A 270 -13.17 -12.55 4.10
CA PRO A 270 -13.93 -12.46 2.86
C PRO A 270 -13.08 -11.86 1.74
N THR A 271 -13.34 -12.28 0.50
CA THR A 271 -12.94 -11.55 -0.70
C THR A 271 -14.16 -11.20 -1.53
N VAL A 272 -14.04 -10.17 -2.37
CA VAL A 272 -15.07 -9.81 -3.36
C VAL A 272 -14.35 -9.42 -4.65
N GLN A 273 -14.76 -9.98 -5.78
CA GLN A 273 -14.32 -9.46 -7.08
C GLN A 273 -15.02 -8.13 -7.35
N ASP A 274 -14.23 -7.09 -7.65
CA ASP A 274 -14.73 -5.73 -7.81
C ASP A 274 -14.29 -5.11 -9.15
N PRO A 275 -15.19 -4.42 -9.89
CA PRO A 275 -14.87 -3.83 -11.19
C PRO A 275 -13.76 -2.77 -11.15
N LEU A 276 -13.48 -2.15 -10.00
CA LEU A 276 -12.35 -1.22 -9.84
C LEU A 276 -10.98 -1.91 -9.97
N PHE A 277 -10.89 -3.23 -9.88
CA PHE A 277 -9.63 -3.96 -10.08
C PHE A 277 -9.46 -4.50 -11.52
N THR A 278 -10.16 -3.88 -12.47
CA THR A 278 -10.07 -4.15 -13.91
C THR A 278 -9.22 -3.09 -14.64
N ALA A 279 -8.73 -3.42 -15.83
CA ALA A 279 -7.98 -2.48 -16.67
C ALA A 279 -8.81 -1.30 -17.18
N ALA A 280 -10.14 -1.33 -17.07
CA ALA A 280 -11.01 -0.22 -17.49
C ALA A 280 -11.20 0.85 -16.40
N ARG A 281 -11.17 0.45 -15.12
CA ARG A 281 -11.55 1.32 -13.98
C ARG A 281 -10.46 1.50 -12.91
N SER A 282 -9.36 0.76 -12.96
CA SER A 282 -8.37 0.76 -11.87
C SER A 282 -7.65 2.10 -11.62
N ALA A 283 -7.58 2.99 -12.60
CA ALA A 283 -7.10 4.35 -12.38
C ALA A 283 -7.96 5.16 -11.38
N GLU A 284 -9.25 4.83 -11.21
CA GLU A 284 -10.15 5.48 -10.25
C GLU A 284 -9.74 5.24 -8.78
N LEU A 285 -9.11 4.10 -8.48
CA LEU A 285 -8.52 3.83 -7.16
C LEU A 285 -7.37 4.80 -6.83
N CYS A 286 -6.63 5.23 -7.86
CA CYS A 286 -5.56 6.21 -7.72
C CYS A 286 -6.12 7.64 -7.65
N ALA A 287 -7.18 7.93 -8.42
CA ALA A 287 -7.83 9.25 -8.45
C ALA A 287 -8.16 9.77 -7.04
N ALA A 288 -8.64 8.89 -6.14
CA ALA A 288 -8.97 9.21 -4.75
C ALA A 288 -7.88 9.98 -3.98
N CYS A 289 -6.60 9.80 -4.29
CA CYS A 289 -5.50 10.55 -3.68
C CYS A 289 -4.74 11.46 -4.66
N HIS A 290 -4.90 11.25 -5.96
CA HIS A 290 -4.13 11.88 -7.04
C HIS A 290 -4.97 12.85 -7.90
N GLN A 291 -6.05 13.40 -7.34
CA GLN A 291 -6.94 14.36 -8.00
C GLN A 291 -7.38 15.52 -7.06
N THR A 292 -7.69 16.67 -7.67
CA THR A 292 -7.97 17.97 -7.04
C THR A 292 -9.37 18.13 -6.42
N ASP A 293 -10.27 17.16 -6.54
CA ASP A 293 -11.67 17.24 -6.08
C ASP A 293 -11.84 16.98 -4.57
N TYR A 294 -10.74 16.71 -3.86
CA TYR A 294 -10.69 16.50 -2.41
C TYR A 294 -10.04 17.68 -1.69
N SER A 295 -10.20 17.74 -0.37
CA SER A 295 -9.80 18.89 0.47
C SER A 295 -8.29 19.15 0.59
N ALA A 296 -7.46 18.36 -0.08
CA ALA A 296 -6.00 18.47 -0.11
C ALA A 296 -5.51 19.55 -1.11
N PRO A 297 -4.22 19.94 -1.09
CA PRO A 297 -3.65 20.81 -2.13
C PRO A 297 -3.81 20.23 -3.55
N ALA A 298 -3.83 21.10 -4.55
CA ALA A 298 -4.14 20.71 -5.92
C ALA A 298 -3.09 19.77 -6.54
N GLN A 299 -3.45 18.50 -6.69
CA GLN A 299 -2.77 17.51 -7.53
C GLN A 299 -3.72 17.04 -8.62
N GLN A 300 -3.32 17.11 -9.89
CA GLN A 300 -4.18 16.83 -11.06
C GLN A 300 -3.77 15.60 -11.88
N THR A 301 -2.88 14.76 -11.35
CA THR A 301 -2.24 13.63 -12.06
C THR A 301 -3.24 12.68 -12.73
N PHE A 302 -4.39 12.43 -12.12
CA PHE A 302 -5.42 11.58 -12.72
C PHE A 302 -6.08 12.23 -13.95
N LEU A 303 -6.43 13.52 -13.91
CA LEU A 303 -6.94 14.24 -15.08
C LEU A 303 -5.90 14.38 -16.18
N GLU A 304 -4.61 14.55 -15.86
CA GLU A 304 -3.54 14.56 -16.87
C GLU A 304 -3.50 13.24 -17.64
N TRP A 305 -3.48 12.11 -16.94
CA TRP A 305 -3.57 10.78 -17.56
C TRP A 305 -4.85 10.59 -18.34
N LYS A 306 -6.00 10.96 -17.77
CA LYS A 306 -7.33 10.76 -18.37
C LYS A 306 -7.52 11.57 -19.65
N ASN A 307 -6.92 12.75 -19.75
CA ASN A 307 -7.15 13.68 -20.86
C ASN A 307 -6.10 13.56 -21.97
N ASP A 308 -4.82 13.34 -21.63
CA ASP A 308 -3.74 13.32 -22.62
C ASP A 308 -3.46 11.89 -23.14
N PHE A 309 -3.43 10.92 -22.22
CA PHE A 309 -2.86 9.59 -22.46
C PHE A 309 -3.94 8.52 -22.67
N ALA A 310 -4.91 8.42 -21.77
CA ALA A 310 -5.99 7.43 -21.81
C ALA A 310 -6.84 7.40 -23.10
N PRO A 311 -7.04 8.51 -23.85
CA PRO A 311 -7.73 8.46 -25.15
C PRO A 311 -6.93 7.72 -26.24
N ASN A 312 -5.60 7.65 -26.09
CA ASN A 312 -4.66 7.13 -27.08
C ASN A 312 -4.06 5.77 -26.67
N ASP A 313 -4.04 5.44 -25.38
CA ASP A 313 -3.45 4.22 -24.84
C ASP A 313 -4.25 3.65 -23.65
N ALA A 314 -4.56 2.35 -23.70
CA ALA A 314 -5.38 1.66 -22.70
C ALA A 314 -4.63 1.28 -21.39
N ARG A 315 -3.39 1.73 -21.19
CA ARG A 315 -2.62 1.50 -19.95
C ARG A 315 -3.07 2.42 -18.82
N THR A 316 -3.66 1.84 -17.77
CA THR A 316 -3.90 2.54 -16.48
C THR A 316 -2.61 2.75 -15.68
N CYS A 317 -2.69 3.55 -14.61
CA CYS A 317 -1.64 3.76 -13.61
C CYS A 317 -0.97 2.43 -13.16
N GLN A 318 -1.76 1.38 -12.95
CA GLN A 318 -1.29 0.07 -12.53
C GLN A 318 -0.46 -0.65 -13.59
N SER A 319 -0.63 -0.36 -14.89
CA SER A 319 0.19 -0.97 -15.95
C SER A 319 1.67 -0.61 -15.83
N CYS A 320 1.99 0.58 -15.29
CA CYS A 320 3.35 1.05 -15.09
C CYS A 320 3.80 0.94 -13.62
N HIS A 321 2.99 1.41 -12.66
CA HIS A 321 3.36 1.47 -11.23
C HIS A 321 3.04 0.19 -10.44
N MET A 322 2.24 -0.73 -11.00
CA MET A 322 1.97 -2.05 -10.42
C MET A 322 2.18 -3.20 -11.43
N PRO A 323 3.41 -3.35 -12.00
CA PRO A 323 3.67 -4.26 -13.10
C PRO A 323 3.29 -5.71 -12.77
N ARG A 324 2.83 -6.45 -13.78
CA ARG A 324 2.19 -7.75 -13.62
C ARG A 324 3.20 -8.87 -13.35
N ASP A 325 2.92 -9.70 -12.35
CA ASP A 325 3.67 -10.90 -11.95
C ASP A 325 2.71 -12.12 -11.88
N VAL A 326 3.23 -13.34 -12.05
CA VAL A 326 2.46 -14.60 -12.02
C VAL A 326 2.90 -15.46 -10.84
N ARG A 327 2.26 -15.24 -9.70
CA ARG A 327 2.63 -15.87 -8.42
C ARG A 327 1.42 -16.29 -7.58
N LEU A 328 1.67 -16.89 -6.42
CA LEU A 328 0.63 -17.11 -5.41
C LEU A 328 0.17 -15.78 -4.83
N PHE A 329 -1.12 -15.65 -4.51
CA PHE A 329 -1.63 -14.50 -3.75
C PHE A 329 -1.14 -14.50 -2.30
N SER A 330 -0.92 -15.69 -1.72
CA SER A 330 -0.45 -15.89 -0.35
C SER A 330 0.55 -17.05 -0.36
N GLU A 331 1.72 -16.87 0.26
CA GLU A 331 2.78 -17.89 0.26
C GLU A 331 2.55 -19.01 1.28
N ILE A 332 1.52 -18.93 2.13
CA ILE A 332 1.14 -20.02 3.04
C ILE A 332 0.15 -21.02 2.43
N PHE A 333 -0.34 -20.77 1.22
CA PHE A 333 -1.28 -21.64 0.50
C PHE A 333 -0.66 -22.12 -0.83
N SER A 334 0.32 -23.03 -0.73
CA SER A 334 1.09 -23.57 -1.86
C SER A 334 0.31 -24.53 -2.76
N ASP A 335 -0.85 -24.99 -2.30
CA ASP A 335 -1.84 -25.81 -3.01
C ASP A 335 -2.55 -25.06 -4.16
N ARG A 336 -2.47 -23.72 -4.17
CA ARG A 336 -3.32 -22.87 -5.01
C ARG A 336 -2.68 -22.53 -6.36
N PRO A 337 -3.48 -22.32 -7.42
CA PRO A 337 -2.96 -21.85 -8.69
C PRO A 337 -2.35 -20.46 -8.57
N LYS A 338 -1.20 -20.26 -9.21
CA LYS A 338 -0.62 -18.92 -9.45
C LYS A 338 -1.57 -18.07 -10.29
N ARG A 339 -1.60 -16.76 -10.07
CA ARG A 339 -2.47 -15.80 -10.78
C ARG A 339 -1.71 -14.53 -11.14
N ILE A 340 -2.24 -13.77 -12.10
CA ILE A 340 -1.72 -12.46 -12.50
C ILE A 340 -2.05 -11.43 -11.42
N ILE A 341 -1.01 -10.95 -10.73
CA ILE A 341 -1.04 -10.00 -9.61
C ILE A 341 -0.25 -8.76 -10.02
N GLY A 342 -0.68 -7.56 -9.62
CA GLY A 342 0.15 -6.35 -9.74
C GLY A 342 1.16 -6.29 -8.59
N ARG A 343 2.45 -6.12 -8.90
CA ARG A 343 3.48 -5.90 -7.86
C ARG A 343 3.23 -4.57 -7.16
N HIS A 344 3.30 -4.51 -5.84
CA HIS A 344 2.94 -3.32 -5.07
C HIS A 344 4.15 -2.39 -4.89
N LEU A 345 4.80 -2.02 -6.00
CA LEU A 345 6.05 -1.26 -6.02
C LEU A 345 5.81 0.24 -5.88
N PHE A 346 4.82 0.77 -6.62
CA PHE A 346 4.48 2.19 -6.66
C PHE A 346 5.66 3.12 -7.02
N ALA A 347 6.70 2.57 -7.67
CA ALA A 347 7.91 3.28 -8.06
C ALA A 347 7.60 4.48 -8.97
N GLY A 348 8.30 5.58 -8.74
CA GLY A 348 8.06 6.88 -9.38
C GLY A 348 9.32 7.76 -9.31
N GLY A 349 9.18 9.01 -8.86
CA GLY A 349 10.30 9.97 -8.80
C GLY A 349 11.50 9.58 -7.91
N HIS A 350 11.40 8.51 -7.10
CA HIS A 350 12.51 7.93 -6.33
C HIS A 350 13.14 6.68 -7.00
N SER A 351 12.81 6.39 -8.26
CA SER A 351 13.39 5.27 -9.03
C SER A 351 14.10 5.76 -10.29
N VAL A 352 15.40 5.45 -10.41
CA VAL A 352 16.17 5.76 -11.62
C VAL A 352 15.57 5.01 -12.80
N SER A 353 15.24 3.72 -12.58
CA SER A 353 14.70 2.86 -13.63
C SER A 353 13.30 3.27 -14.14
N ILE A 354 12.57 4.14 -13.43
CA ILE A 354 11.33 4.75 -13.92
C ILE A 354 11.63 6.08 -14.62
N LEU A 355 12.51 6.91 -14.04
CA LEU A 355 12.90 8.20 -14.60
C LEU A 355 13.57 8.08 -15.97
N GLU A 356 14.50 7.14 -16.15
CA GLU A 356 15.14 6.81 -17.44
C GLU A 356 14.16 6.46 -18.57
N LYS A 357 12.91 6.15 -18.24
CA LYS A 357 11.84 5.80 -19.19
C LYS A 357 10.83 6.92 -19.40
N ALA A 358 10.91 8.01 -18.63
CA ALA A 358 9.90 9.06 -18.64
C ALA A 358 9.98 9.97 -19.87
N ALA A 359 11.20 10.36 -20.27
CA ALA A 359 11.43 11.26 -21.40
C ALA A 359 12.70 10.93 -22.21
N THR A 360 12.74 11.42 -23.44
CA THR A 360 13.89 11.36 -24.34
C THR A 360 14.37 12.76 -24.73
N LEU A 361 15.65 12.86 -25.08
CA LEU A 361 16.25 14.04 -25.72
C LEU A 361 16.52 13.74 -27.19
N SER A 362 16.30 14.73 -28.05
CA SER A 362 16.68 14.67 -29.47
C SER A 362 17.12 16.04 -29.99
N LEU A 363 17.84 16.04 -31.11
CA LEU A 363 18.23 17.24 -31.85
C LEU A 363 17.31 17.41 -33.06
N ILE A 364 16.72 18.60 -33.20
CA ILE A 364 16.02 19.04 -34.41
C ILE A 364 16.90 20.12 -35.06
N GLN A 365 17.13 20.00 -36.37
CA GLN A 365 17.84 21.00 -37.16
C GLN A 365 16.99 21.36 -38.38
N ASP A 366 16.71 22.66 -38.55
CA ASP A 366 16.13 23.17 -39.79
C ASP A 366 17.24 23.46 -40.80
N LEU A 367 17.17 22.83 -41.97
CA LEU A 367 18.13 23.03 -43.05
C LEU A 367 17.94 24.38 -43.77
N GLY A 368 16.79 25.03 -43.64
CA GLY A 368 16.57 26.41 -44.07
C GLY A 368 17.19 27.45 -43.13
N HIS A 369 17.40 27.06 -41.87
CA HIS A 369 18.01 27.90 -40.82
C HIS A 369 19.18 27.18 -40.14
N PRO A 370 20.25 26.78 -40.87
CA PRO A 370 21.28 25.85 -40.38
C PRO A 370 22.12 26.37 -39.20
N LYS A 371 22.03 27.66 -38.86
CA LYS A 371 22.62 28.26 -37.64
C LYS A 371 21.71 28.18 -36.40
N GLN A 372 20.45 27.77 -36.55
CA GLN A 372 19.52 27.54 -35.45
C GLN A 372 19.26 26.05 -35.33
N VAL A 373 19.49 25.51 -34.14
CA VAL A 373 19.20 24.11 -33.81
C VAL A 373 18.36 24.04 -32.55
N GLN A 374 17.58 22.99 -32.37
CA GLN A 374 16.67 22.85 -31.24
C GLN A 374 16.97 21.56 -30.50
N ILE A 375 17.06 21.65 -29.17
CA ILE A 375 17.04 20.47 -28.30
C ILE A 375 15.59 20.22 -27.89
N ALA A 376 15.08 19.07 -28.31
CA ALA A 376 13.72 18.63 -28.06
C ALA A 376 13.68 17.68 -26.85
N VAL A 377 12.81 18.01 -25.90
CA VAL A 377 12.54 17.24 -24.68
C VAL A 377 11.15 16.62 -24.81
N THR A 378 11.10 15.32 -25.10
CA THR A 378 9.83 14.60 -25.33
C THR A 378 9.44 13.79 -24.10
N ASN A 379 8.24 14.01 -23.55
CA ASN A 379 7.67 13.11 -22.53
C ASN A 379 7.18 11.82 -23.19
N SER A 380 8.13 10.92 -23.46
CA SER A 380 7.95 9.70 -24.25
C SER A 380 7.33 8.52 -23.52
N GLY A 381 7.25 8.57 -22.17
CA GLY A 381 6.84 7.40 -21.39
C GLY A 381 6.08 7.67 -20.09
N ALA A 382 6.01 8.91 -19.59
CA ALA A 382 5.10 9.22 -18.49
C ALA A 382 3.68 9.47 -19.03
N GLY A 383 2.71 8.68 -18.56
CA GLY A 383 1.30 8.79 -18.97
C GLY A 383 0.55 9.95 -18.31
N HIS A 384 1.24 11.04 -17.95
CA HIS A 384 0.77 12.25 -17.27
C HIS A 384 1.84 13.33 -17.44
N SER A 385 1.69 14.52 -16.84
CA SER A 385 2.73 15.57 -16.92
C SER A 385 4.08 15.10 -16.36
N LEU A 386 5.17 15.64 -16.89
CA LEU A 386 6.54 15.42 -16.41
C LEU A 386 7.19 16.76 -16.04
N PRO A 387 7.35 17.10 -14.75
CA PRO A 387 6.84 16.37 -13.58
C PRO A 387 5.31 16.48 -13.42
N THR A 388 4.74 15.60 -12.60
CA THR A 388 3.36 15.70 -12.09
C THR A 388 3.38 15.68 -10.56
N GLY A 389 2.25 16.01 -9.94
CA GLY A 389 2.00 15.73 -8.53
C GLY A 389 1.54 16.95 -7.77
N HIS A 390 2.19 17.18 -6.64
CA HIS A 390 2.09 18.40 -5.84
C HIS A 390 3.49 18.70 -5.25
N GLY A 391 3.77 19.97 -4.98
CA GLY A 391 5.03 20.41 -4.38
C GLY A 391 6.15 20.66 -5.39
N PRO A 392 7.41 20.70 -4.94
CA PRO A 392 8.51 21.38 -5.62
C PRO A 392 9.21 20.55 -6.72
N ARG A 393 8.51 19.59 -7.33
CA ARG A 393 9.11 18.74 -8.36
C ARG A 393 9.46 19.56 -9.59
N ALA A 394 10.67 19.39 -10.11
CA ALA A 394 11.11 19.99 -11.35
C ALA A 394 11.82 18.99 -12.27
N VAL A 395 11.95 19.34 -13.54
CA VAL A 395 12.81 18.67 -14.51
C VAL A 395 13.71 19.72 -15.14
N LEU A 396 15.02 19.52 -15.05
CA LEU A 396 16.04 20.51 -15.37
C LEU A 396 16.77 20.09 -16.65
N LEU A 397 16.70 20.91 -17.70
CA LEU A 397 17.54 20.73 -18.88
C LEU A 397 18.85 21.50 -18.70
N HIS A 398 19.96 20.78 -18.71
CA HIS A 398 21.30 21.34 -18.76
C HIS A 398 21.92 21.13 -20.15
N LEU A 399 22.62 22.14 -20.65
CA LEU A 399 23.25 22.16 -21.97
C LEU A 399 24.68 22.66 -21.90
N LYS A 400 25.54 22.04 -22.72
CA LYS A 400 26.85 22.57 -23.10
C LYS A 400 26.96 22.63 -24.62
N LEU A 401 27.28 23.81 -25.15
CA LEU A 401 27.55 24.07 -26.58
C LEU A 401 29.00 24.54 -26.73
N GLU A 402 29.76 23.82 -27.54
CA GLU A 402 31.18 24.07 -27.81
C GLU A 402 31.38 24.30 -29.32
N GLY A 403 32.07 25.40 -29.66
CA GLY A 403 32.31 25.82 -31.04
C GLY A 403 33.49 25.11 -31.71
N PRO A 404 33.66 25.27 -33.04
CA PRO A 404 34.75 24.64 -33.81
C PRO A 404 36.16 25.08 -33.38
N ASP A 405 36.26 26.22 -32.70
CA ASP A 405 37.47 26.80 -32.10
C ASP A 405 37.76 26.25 -30.68
N GLY A 406 36.95 25.30 -30.19
CA GLY A 406 36.99 24.80 -28.82
C GLY A 406 36.40 25.76 -27.78
N ARG A 407 35.80 26.88 -28.21
CA ARG A 407 35.20 27.86 -27.30
C ARG A 407 33.86 27.36 -26.78
N ILE A 408 33.71 27.37 -25.46
CA ILE A 408 32.42 27.15 -24.81
C ILE A 408 31.52 28.37 -25.04
N LEU A 409 30.37 28.15 -25.69
CA LEU A 409 29.34 29.16 -25.97
C LEU A 409 28.21 29.08 -24.94
N ILE A 410 27.82 27.86 -24.57
CA ILE A 410 26.86 27.57 -23.49
C ILE A 410 27.49 26.50 -22.59
N ASP A 411 27.33 26.68 -21.29
CA ASP A 411 27.61 25.72 -20.23
C ASP A 411 26.70 26.13 -19.07
N SER A 412 25.63 25.37 -18.85
CA SER A 412 24.61 25.68 -17.84
C SER A 412 24.86 24.97 -16.51
N GLU A 413 25.60 23.86 -16.52
CA GLU A 413 26.09 23.16 -15.32
C GLU A 413 27.05 24.06 -14.55
N LYS A 414 28.06 24.63 -15.20
CA LYS A 414 29.03 25.54 -14.56
C LYS A 414 28.42 26.87 -14.11
N LYS A 415 27.23 27.24 -14.62
CA LYS A 415 26.49 28.42 -14.19
C LYS A 415 25.58 28.18 -12.98
N GLY A 416 25.36 26.93 -12.56
CA GLY A 416 24.39 26.60 -11.50
C GLY A 416 22.97 27.03 -11.87
N SER A 417 22.59 26.91 -13.16
CA SER A 417 21.27 27.32 -13.66
C SER A 417 20.95 26.60 -14.96
N ALA A 418 19.95 25.72 -14.94
CA ALA A 418 19.39 25.06 -16.11
C ALA A 418 18.94 26.05 -17.19
N VAL A 419 18.93 25.62 -18.45
CA VAL A 419 18.38 26.43 -19.56
C VAL A 419 16.85 26.38 -19.64
N ALA A 420 16.24 25.36 -19.03
CA ALA A 420 14.80 25.16 -18.95
C ALA A 420 14.47 24.33 -17.70
N VAL A 421 13.39 24.69 -17.02
CA VAL A 421 12.95 24.15 -15.72
C VAL A 421 11.45 23.88 -15.79
N TYR A 422 11.07 22.63 -16.07
CA TYR A 422 9.67 22.20 -16.18
C TYR A 422 9.15 21.84 -14.78
N THR A 423 8.01 22.40 -14.35
CA THR A 423 7.56 22.35 -12.94
C THR A 423 6.07 22.03 -12.80
N VAL A 424 5.68 21.52 -11.61
CA VAL A 424 4.25 21.28 -11.29
C VAL A 424 3.46 22.60 -11.18
N ASP A 425 4.09 23.67 -10.66
CA ASP A 425 3.52 25.01 -10.60
C ASP A 425 4.57 26.06 -11.03
N PRO A 426 4.52 26.55 -12.29
CA PRO A 426 5.44 27.59 -12.77
C PRO A 426 5.14 28.98 -12.18
N GLY A 427 3.99 29.19 -11.53
CA GLY A 427 3.66 30.43 -10.84
C GLY A 427 4.60 30.72 -9.67
N LEU A 428 5.11 29.67 -9.02
CA LEU A 428 6.18 29.75 -8.01
C LEU A 428 7.52 30.25 -8.59
N GLY A 429 7.68 30.24 -9.92
CA GLY A 429 8.87 30.69 -10.64
C GLY A 429 8.92 32.18 -10.99
N GLY A 430 7.89 32.96 -10.65
CA GLY A 430 7.94 34.44 -10.78
C GLY A 430 8.04 34.97 -12.21
N GLY A 431 7.54 34.24 -13.22
CA GLY A 431 7.50 34.71 -14.61
C GLY A 431 8.83 34.65 -15.37
N SER A 432 9.80 33.86 -14.89
CA SER A 432 11.09 33.65 -15.58
C SER A 432 10.93 32.88 -16.90
N GLU A 433 11.59 33.35 -17.97
CA GLU A 433 11.53 32.74 -19.31
C GLU A 433 12.03 31.28 -19.37
N ILE A 434 12.84 30.85 -18.39
CA ILE A 434 13.35 29.47 -18.27
C ILE A 434 12.46 28.56 -17.41
N ILE A 435 11.34 29.03 -16.86
CA ILE A 435 10.45 28.23 -16.01
C ILE A 435 9.15 27.94 -16.74
N HIS A 436 8.86 26.65 -16.89
CA HIS A 436 7.78 26.13 -17.72
C HIS A 436 6.85 25.23 -16.88
N PRO A 437 5.59 25.01 -17.32
CA PRO A 437 4.76 23.93 -16.79
C PRO A 437 5.37 22.55 -17.09
N GLY A 438 4.92 21.51 -16.40
CA GLY A 438 5.30 20.13 -16.67
C GLY A 438 4.91 19.67 -18.07
N ILE A 439 5.80 18.92 -18.72
CA ILE A 439 5.64 18.45 -20.10
C ILE A 439 4.47 17.45 -20.16
N ARG A 440 3.41 17.77 -20.89
CA ARG A 440 2.19 16.93 -21.03
C ARG A 440 2.51 15.55 -21.62
N ALA A 441 1.66 14.55 -21.40
CA ALA A 441 1.95 13.18 -21.85
C ALA A 441 2.08 13.12 -23.38
N GLY A 442 3.20 12.58 -23.90
CA GLY A 442 3.50 12.54 -25.33
C GLY A 442 3.91 13.88 -25.96
N ALA A 443 3.90 15.00 -25.21
CA ALA A 443 4.29 16.30 -25.72
C ALA A 443 5.82 16.44 -25.85
N THR A 444 6.24 17.41 -26.67
CA THR A 444 7.65 17.74 -26.89
C THR A 444 7.85 19.25 -26.76
N GLU A 445 8.71 19.64 -25.83
CA GLU A 445 9.14 21.03 -25.63
C GLU A 445 10.49 21.25 -26.35
N VAL A 446 10.73 22.45 -26.89
CA VAL A 446 11.94 22.72 -27.70
C VAL A 446 12.69 23.96 -27.23
N ILE A 447 13.99 23.80 -26.96
CA ILE A 447 14.90 24.90 -26.62
C ILE A 447 15.77 25.21 -27.84
N SER A 448 15.59 26.41 -28.43
CA SER A 448 16.38 26.89 -29.56
C SER A 448 17.77 27.35 -29.11
N LEU A 449 18.79 26.90 -29.83
CA LEU A 449 20.19 27.27 -29.67
C LEU A 449 20.67 27.99 -30.94
N GLN A 450 21.28 29.16 -30.74
CA GLN A 450 21.93 29.90 -31.80
C GLN A 450 23.39 29.47 -31.91
N LEU A 451 23.76 28.81 -33.01
CA LEU A 451 25.15 28.52 -33.34
C LEU A 451 25.91 29.80 -33.69
N GLY A 452 27.23 29.76 -33.54
CA GLY A 452 28.11 30.86 -33.87
C GLY A 452 28.23 31.11 -35.38
N ASN A 453 28.99 32.15 -35.74
CA ASN A 453 29.27 32.50 -37.14
C ASN A 453 30.50 31.76 -37.73
N ILE A 454 31.15 30.89 -36.96
CA ILE A 454 32.32 30.11 -37.40
C ILE A 454 31.81 28.80 -38.02
N SER A 455 32.11 28.55 -39.30
CA SER A 455 31.84 27.27 -39.95
C SER A 455 32.74 26.17 -39.39
N GLY A 456 32.21 24.94 -39.26
CA GLY A 456 32.90 23.79 -38.68
C GLY A 456 31.97 22.93 -37.82
N VAL A 457 32.57 22.10 -36.97
CA VAL A 457 31.85 21.17 -36.09
C VAL A 457 31.57 21.81 -34.73
N TYR A 458 30.29 22.02 -34.42
CA TYR A 458 29.81 22.34 -33.07
C TYR A 458 29.54 21.04 -32.32
N ARG A 459 29.90 20.98 -31.03
CA ARG A 459 29.57 19.85 -30.14
C ARG A 459 28.47 20.28 -29.18
N ILE A 460 27.48 19.41 -28.97
CA ILE A 460 26.36 19.66 -28.08
C ILE A 460 26.21 18.48 -27.11
N SER A 461 26.34 18.77 -25.82
CA SER A 461 25.94 17.88 -24.73
C SER A 461 24.65 18.42 -24.12
N ALA A 462 23.67 17.56 -23.92
CA ALA A 462 22.41 17.87 -23.26
C ALA A 462 22.11 16.80 -22.21
N ARG A 463 21.69 17.22 -21.01
CA ARG A 463 21.34 16.33 -19.90
C ARG A 463 20.04 16.80 -19.25
N LEU A 464 19.13 15.88 -19.05
CA LEU A 464 17.83 16.12 -18.44
C LEU A 464 17.83 15.45 -17.06
N TYR A 465 17.72 16.25 -16.01
CA TYR A 465 17.71 15.78 -14.61
C TYR A 465 16.31 15.89 -14.01
N TYR A 466 15.95 14.97 -13.11
CA TYR A 466 14.72 15.08 -12.31
C TYR A 466 15.05 15.63 -10.93
N ASP A 467 14.49 16.77 -10.58
CA ASP A 467 14.59 17.34 -9.24
C ASP A 467 13.39 16.94 -8.39
N LEU A 468 13.69 16.25 -7.28
CA LEU A 468 12.71 15.86 -6.28
C LEU A 468 12.36 17.03 -5.34
N ASP A 469 13.26 17.98 -5.07
CA ASP A 469 13.07 18.96 -4.01
C ASP A 469 13.74 20.33 -4.22
N ARG A 470 13.10 21.18 -5.02
CA ARG A 470 13.40 22.62 -5.11
C ARG A 470 13.06 23.43 -3.83
N LEU A 471 12.98 22.80 -2.64
CA LEU A 471 12.72 23.45 -1.35
C LEU A 471 13.97 23.59 -0.46
N VAL A 472 15.13 23.18 -0.98
CA VAL A 472 16.45 23.26 -0.35
C VAL A 472 17.43 23.85 -1.37
N ASP A 473 18.06 24.99 -1.06
CA ASP A 473 19.03 25.69 -1.93
C ASP A 473 20.41 24.98 -2.02
N TYR A 474 20.44 23.65 -1.89
CA TYR A 474 21.66 22.85 -1.75
C TYR A 474 21.57 21.51 -2.49
N ASN A 475 22.67 21.17 -3.18
CA ASN A 475 22.95 19.93 -3.91
C ASN A 475 22.25 19.72 -5.27
N ASP A 476 22.73 20.46 -6.29
CA ASP A 476 22.74 19.99 -7.70
C ASP A 476 23.58 18.70 -7.88
N HIS A 477 24.35 18.30 -6.86
CA HIS A 477 25.20 17.11 -6.87
C HIS A 477 24.37 15.85 -6.58
N ASP A 478 24.42 14.91 -7.52
CA ASP A 478 23.70 13.63 -7.55
C ASP A 478 22.17 13.73 -7.79
N LEU A 479 21.71 14.73 -8.56
CA LEU A 479 20.38 14.67 -9.18
C LEU A 479 20.26 13.47 -10.15
N PRO A 480 19.16 12.70 -10.12
CA PRO A 480 18.94 11.57 -11.03
C PRO A 480 18.81 12.03 -12.49
N LEU A 481 19.59 11.41 -13.37
CA LEU A 481 19.51 11.62 -14.82
C LEU A 481 18.27 10.90 -15.39
N ILE A 482 17.44 11.62 -16.15
CA ILE A 482 16.39 11.05 -17.01
C ILE A 482 16.99 10.63 -18.35
N ALA A 483 17.70 11.54 -19.01
CA ALA A 483 18.21 11.34 -20.36
C ALA A 483 19.44 12.20 -20.64
N SER A 484 20.32 11.72 -21.54
CA SER A 484 21.46 12.48 -22.04
C SER A 484 21.61 12.32 -23.55
N LEU A 485 22.00 13.38 -24.23
CA LEU A 485 22.28 13.42 -25.66
C LEU A 485 23.65 14.07 -25.88
N GLU A 486 24.57 13.34 -26.51
CA GLU A 486 25.85 13.85 -27.01
C GLU A 486 25.79 13.82 -28.53
N THR A 487 25.96 14.98 -29.19
CA THR A 487 25.82 15.10 -30.65
C THR A 487 26.70 16.20 -31.23
N THR A 488 26.78 16.27 -32.56
CA THR A 488 27.57 17.26 -33.30
C THR A 488 26.81 17.81 -34.48
N VAL A 489 26.90 19.13 -34.70
CA VAL A 489 26.31 19.82 -35.85
C VAL A 489 27.41 20.41 -36.71
N VAL A 490 27.36 20.16 -38.02
CA VAL A 490 28.29 20.75 -38.98
C VAL A 490 27.64 21.98 -39.61
N LEU A 491 28.20 23.17 -39.33
CA LEU A 491 27.85 24.39 -40.04
C LEU A 491 28.81 24.57 -41.21
N THR A 492 28.30 24.51 -42.44
CA THR A 492 29.09 24.79 -43.65
C THR A 492 29.41 26.29 -43.78
N PRO A 493 30.31 26.68 -44.69
CA PRO A 493 30.37 28.05 -45.22
C PRO A 493 29.02 28.51 -45.80
#